data_AF-A0A4Y2PV58-F1
#
_entry.id   AF-A0A4Y2PV58-F1
#
_cell.length_a   1.000
_cell.length_b   1.000
_cell.length_c   1.000
_cell.angle_alpha   90.00
_cell.angle_beta   90.00
_cell.angle_gamma   90.00
#
_symmetry.space_group_name_H-M   'P 1'
#
loop_
_entity.id
_entity.type
_entity.pdbx_description
1 polymer ?
#
loop_
_entity_poly.entity_id
_entity_poly.type
_entity_poly.pdbx_seq_one_letter_code
_entity_poly.pdbx_strand_id
1 'polypeptide(L)'
;MVTPVVTKVLAAVRTLDRFGISDRAGTAIVSSALQDVGIISKSSVLNVVDRNKIQRGRTKARTTLLSQVIKDYDHDQSGLDFDGRKDRTLTMEDNRRKVILEEHISLVKEPGSG
;
A
#
# COMPACT_ATOMS: atom_id res chain seq x y z
N MET A 1 20.22 -8.62 15.34
CA MET A 1 19.12 -8.71 16.34
C MET A 1 18.29 -7.43 16.24
N VAL A 2 17.02 -7.52 15.84
CA VAL A 2 16.11 -6.36 15.83
C VAL A 2 15.54 -6.23 17.24
N THR A 3 15.77 -5.11 17.92
CA THR A 3 15.23 -4.89 19.26
C THR A 3 13.70 -4.86 19.23
N PRO A 4 13.00 -5.36 20.26
CA PRO A 4 11.54 -5.47 20.29
C PRO A 4 10.81 -4.11 20.11
N VAL A 5 11.50 -3.00 20.39
CA VAL A 5 11.00 -1.64 20.14
C VAL A 5 10.88 -1.36 18.65
N VAL A 6 11.87 -1.76 17.85
CA VAL A 6 11.92 -1.48 16.39
C VAL A 6 10.84 -2.25 15.64
N THR A 7 10.52 -3.48 16.05
CA THR A 7 9.44 -4.28 15.47
C THR A 7 8.06 -3.72 15.80
N LYS A 8 7.81 -3.26 17.03
CA LYS A 8 6.52 -2.65 17.42
C LYS A 8 6.26 -1.31 16.72
N VAL A 9 7.32 -0.52 16.48
CA VAL A 9 7.21 0.76 15.74
C VAL A 9 6.77 0.54 14.28
N LEU A 10 7.16 -0.57 13.64
CA LEU A 10 6.78 -0.81 12.24
C LEU A 10 5.26 -1.02 12.05
N ALA A 11 4.62 -1.77 12.95
CA ALA A 11 3.17 -1.99 12.91
C ALA A 11 2.41 -0.68 13.15
N ALA A 12 2.84 0.11 14.13
CA ALA A 12 2.28 1.43 14.40
C ALA A 12 2.45 2.38 13.20
N VAL A 13 3.59 2.34 12.52
CA VAL A 13 3.82 3.20 11.35
C VAL A 13 2.91 2.84 10.18
N ARG A 14 2.64 1.54 9.94
CA ARG A 14 1.68 1.10 8.92
C ARG A 14 0.26 1.58 9.21
N THR A 15 -0.17 1.55 10.47
CA THR A 15 -1.50 2.06 10.84
C THR A 15 -1.57 3.58 10.69
N LEU A 16 -0.53 4.31 11.05
CA LEU A 16 -0.45 5.76 10.83
C LEU A 16 -0.55 6.12 9.34
N ASP A 17 0.10 5.38 8.44
CA ASP A 17 -0.03 5.56 6.99
C ASP A 17 -1.45 5.28 6.51
N ARG A 18 -2.08 4.20 6.98
CA ARG A 18 -3.46 3.83 6.61
C ARG A 18 -4.48 4.91 6.96
N PHE A 19 -4.29 5.62 8.07
CA PHE A 19 -5.19 6.68 8.51
C PHE A 19 -4.71 8.09 8.12
N GLY A 20 -3.65 8.22 7.31
CA GLY A 20 -3.15 9.52 6.86
C GLY A 20 -2.65 10.43 7.99
N ILE A 21 -2.21 9.85 9.12
CA ILE A 21 -1.82 10.62 10.30
C ILE A 21 -0.52 11.38 10.04
N SER A 22 -0.47 12.67 10.41
CA SER A 22 0.76 13.47 10.27
C SER A 22 1.91 12.91 11.12
N ASP A 23 3.17 13.10 10.69
CA ASP A 23 4.32 12.62 11.46
C ASP A 23 4.32 13.15 12.89
N ARG A 24 3.94 14.42 13.09
CA ARG A 24 3.89 15.04 14.42
C ARG A 24 2.86 14.35 15.32
N ALA A 25 1.65 14.11 14.82
CA ALA A 25 0.60 13.41 15.57
C ALA A 25 0.99 11.95 15.82
N GLY A 26 1.55 11.27 14.81
CA GLY A 26 2.02 9.89 14.93
C GLY A 26 3.13 9.74 15.97
N THR A 27 4.09 10.67 16.00
CA THR A 27 5.14 10.70 17.03
C THR A 27 4.55 10.83 18.44
N ALA A 28 3.58 11.73 18.64
CA ALA A 28 2.94 11.93 19.95
C ALA A 28 2.16 10.68 20.39
N ILE A 29 1.35 10.09 19.50
CA ILE A 29 0.56 8.89 19.78
C ILE A 29 1.48 7.71 20.15
N VAL A 30 2.48 7.43 19.31
CA VAL A 30 3.39 6.29 19.53
C VAL A 30 4.23 6.50 20.80
N SER A 31 4.70 7.73 21.06
CA SER A 31 5.45 8.04 22.28
C SER A 31 4.60 7.88 23.53
N SER A 32 3.36 8.36 23.53
CA SER A 32 2.42 8.19 24.65
C SER A 32 2.14 6.72 24.91
N ALA A 33 1.77 5.97 23.87
CA ALA A 33 1.46 4.55 24.00
C ALA A 33 2.65 3.74 24.52
N LEU A 34 3.88 4.07 24.09
CA LEU A 34 5.10 3.42 24.55
C LEU A 34 5.49 3.81 26.00
N GLN A 35 5.11 5.00 26.46
CA GLN A 35 5.22 5.39 27.87
C GLN A 35 4.22 4.63 28.73
N ASP A 36 2.95 4.54 28.29
CA ASP A 36 1.88 3.87 29.02
C ASP A 36 2.19 2.37 29.26
N VAL A 37 2.81 1.71 28.28
CA VAL A 37 3.23 0.30 28.40
C VAL A 37 4.63 0.11 29.01
N GLY A 38 5.25 1.18 29.52
CA GLY A 38 6.53 1.13 30.24
C GLY A 38 7.76 0.82 29.38
N ILE A 39 7.67 0.93 28.05
CA ILE A 39 8.82 0.70 27.15
C ILE A 39 9.75 1.92 27.12
N ILE A 40 9.20 3.12 27.27
CA ILE A 40 9.94 4.38 27.30
C ILE A 40 9.71 5.04 28.66
N SER A 41 10.79 5.39 29.36
CA SER A 41 10.74 6.28 30.51
C SER A 41 10.90 7.72 30.05
N LYS A 42 10.27 8.66 30.76
CA LYS A 42 10.45 10.11 30.58
C LYS A 42 11.93 10.53 30.70
N SER A 43 12.73 9.77 31.46
CA SER A 43 14.17 10.00 31.65
C SER A 43 15.08 9.34 30.61
N SER A 44 14.58 8.38 29.81
CA SER A 44 15.38 7.64 28.84
C SER A 44 15.31 8.27 27.45
N VAL A 45 16.25 9.16 27.12
CA VAL A 45 16.30 9.92 25.85
C VAL A 45 16.49 9.01 24.63
N LEU A 46 17.18 7.88 24.78
CA LEU A 46 17.56 7.00 23.67
C LEU A 46 16.36 6.30 22.98
N ASN A 47 15.32 5.98 23.75
CA ASN A 47 14.18 5.20 23.26
C ASN A 47 13.00 6.06 22.80
N VAL A 48 13.05 7.38 22.97
CA VAL A 48 11.98 8.29 22.54
C VAL A 48 11.74 8.14 21.03
N VAL A 49 10.47 8.01 20.63
CA VAL A 49 10.10 8.03 19.22
C VAL A 49 10.10 9.49 18.79
N ASP A 50 10.96 9.83 17.84
CA ASP A 50 11.02 11.16 17.24
C ASP A 50 10.39 11.14 15.84
N ARG A 51 10.26 12.32 15.22
CA ARG A 51 9.77 12.46 13.84
C ARG A 51 10.61 11.62 12.86
N ASN A 52 11.93 11.60 13.02
CA ASN A 52 12.85 10.92 12.10
C ASN A 52 12.68 9.38 12.17
N LYS A 53 12.39 8.83 13.35
CA LYS A 53 12.11 7.40 13.57
C LYS A 53 10.80 7.00 12.89
N ILE A 54 9.76 7.84 12.97
CA ILE A 54 8.51 7.62 12.24
C ILE A 54 8.77 7.67 10.72
N GLN A 55 9.47 8.70 10.24
CA GLN A 55 9.74 8.87 8.82
C GLN A 55 10.56 7.71 8.25
N ARG A 56 11.61 7.27 8.96
CA ARG A 56 12.39 6.07 8.58
C ARG A 56 11.54 4.81 8.58
N GLY A 57 10.66 4.65 9.57
CA GLY A 57 9.70 3.55 9.61
C GLY A 57 8.78 3.54 8.39
N ARG A 58 8.31 4.73 7.96
CA ARG A 58 7.41 4.90 6.80
C ARG A 58 8.10 4.53 5.51
N THR A 59 9.30 5.08 5.29
CA THR A 59 10.13 4.75 4.14
C THR A 59 10.38 3.25 4.07
N LYS A 60 10.78 2.62 5.18
CA LYS A 60 11.02 1.17 5.23
C LYS A 60 9.76 0.35 4.97
N ALA A 61 8.61 0.75 5.51
CA ALA A 61 7.35 0.07 5.27
C ALA A 61 6.95 0.14 3.79
N ARG A 62 7.06 1.32 3.17
CA ARG A 62 6.74 1.56 1.77
C ARG A 62 7.70 0.85 0.83
N THR A 63 9.01 0.90 1.06
CA THR A 63 9.98 0.16 0.23
C THR A 63 9.77 -1.34 0.32
N THR A 64 9.44 -1.87 1.50
CA THR A 64 9.08 -3.29 1.65
C THR A 64 7.85 -3.64 0.83
N LEU A 65 6.80 -2.83 0.92
CA LEU A 65 5.57 -3.02 0.12
C LEU A 65 5.85 -2.94 -1.37
N LEU A 66 6.59 -1.91 -1.83
CA LEU A 66 6.96 -1.77 -3.23
C LEU A 66 7.78 -2.98 -3.72
N SER A 67 8.73 -3.48 -2.92
CA SER A 67 9.51 -4.66 -3.31
C SER A 67 8.67 -5.93 -3.42
N GLN A 68 7.63 -6.07 -2.59
CA GLN A 68 6.69 -7.20 -2.70
C GLN A 68 5.85 -7.06 -3.97
N VAL A 69 5.29 -5.88 -4.17
CA VAL A 69 4.50 -5.54 -5.36
C VAL A 69 5.30 -5.75 -6.65
N ILE A 70 6.57 -5.35 -6.70
CA ILE A 70 7.45 -5.58 -7.85
C ILE A 70 7.68 -7.09 -8.11
N LYS A 71 7.85 -7.91 -7.07
CA LYS A 71 7.97 -9.37 -7.23
C LYS A 71 6.68 -9.99 -7.75
N ASP A 72 5.54 -9.51 -7.27
CA ASP A 72 4.23 -9.98 -7.74
C ASP A 72 3.99 -9.57 -9.22
N TYR A 73 4.68 -8.52 -9.69
CA TYR A 73 4.65 -8.03 -11.05
C TYR A 73 5.65 -8.69 -12.02
N ASP A 74 6.65 -9.42 -11.53
CA ASP A 74 7.75 -9.95 -12.35
C ASP A 74 7.32 -11.12 -13.26
N HIS A 75 6.13 -11.69 -13.09
CA HIS A 75 5.79 -12.98 -13.71
C HIS A 75 4.57 -13.06 -14.62
N ASP A 76 3.72 -12.04 -14.75
CA ASP A 76 2.64 -12.04 -15.78
C ASP A 76 1.96 -10.67 -15.92
N GLN A 77 2.75 -9.62 -16.15
CA GLN A 77 2.19 -8.30 -16.38
C GLN A 77 1.53 -8.22 -17.77
N SER A 78 0.20 -8.15 -17.75
CA SER A 78 -0.57 -7.70 -18.89
C SER A 78 -1.26 -6.38 -18.56
N GLY A 79 -1.15 -5.41 -19.46
CA GLY A 79 -1.87 -4.14 -19.42
C GLY A 79 -3.23 -4.26 -20.10
N LEU A 80 -4.20 -3.51 -19.62
CA LEU A 80 -5.44 -3.27 -20.35
C LEU A 80 -5.21 -2.09 -21.31
N ASP A 81 -5.47 -2.30 -22.59
CA ASP A 81 -5.43 -1.25 -23.61
C ASP A 81 -6.84 -0.89 -24.07
N PHE A 82 -7.09 0.42 -24.11
CA PHE A 82 -8.36 1.03 -24.50
C PHE A 82 -8.13 1.77 -25.82
N ASP A 83 -8.43 1.11 -26.94
CA ASP A 83 -8.22 1.67 -28.29
C ASP A 83 -9.33 2.64 -28.73
N GLY A 84 -10.34 2.88 -27.87
CA GLY A 84 -11.49 3.74 -28.13
C GLY A 84 -12.49 3.16 -29.13
N ARG A 85 -12.29 1.91 -29.58
CA ARG A 85 -13.23 1.19 -30.44
C ARG A 85 -14.43 0.77 -29.62
N LYS A 86 -15.61 0.81 -30.25
CA LYS A 86 -16.85 0.31 -29.64
C LYS A 86 -17.33 -0.92 -30.38
N ASP A 87 -17.46 -2.02 -29.65
CA ASP A 87 -17.94 -3.28 -30.18
C ASP A 87 -19.45 -3.39 -29.99
N ARG A 88 -20.11 -3.94 -31.02
CA ARG A 88 -21.54 -4.25 -30.98
C ARG A 88 -21.71 -5.63 -30.36
N THR A 89 -22.08 -5.67 -29.09
CA THR A 89 -22.37 -6.92 -28.38
C THR A 89 -23.87 -7.20 -28.46
N LEU A 90 -24.24 -8.41 -28.85
CA LEU A 90 -25.65 -8.84 -28.80
C LEU A 90 -25.94 -9.40 -27.41
N THR A 91 -26.90 -8.79 -26.72
CA THR A 91 -27.34 -9.19 -25.39
C THR A 91 -28.80 -9.62 -25.40
N MET A 92 -29.19 -10.40 -24.39
CA MET A 92 -30.56 -10.85 -24.17
C MET A 92 -31.11 -10.12 -22.94
N GLU A 93 -32.18 -9.38 -23.13
CA GLU A 93 -32.91 -8.67 -22.08
C GLU A 93 -34.39 -9.00 -22.25
N ASP A 94 -35.06 -9.51 -21.21
CA ASP A 94 -36.48 -9.94 -21.24
C ASP A 94 -36.84 -10.85 -22.43
N ASN A 95 -35.98 -11.84 -22.71
CA ASN A 95 -36.13 -12.78 -23.81
C ASN A 95 -36.17 -12.13 -25.22
N ARG A 96 -35.78 -10.86 -25.33
CA ARG A 96 -35.61 -10.11 -26.58
C ARG A 96 -34.13 -9.87 -26.84
N ARG A 97 -33.74 -9.95 -28.12
CA ARG A 97 -32.38 -9.61 -28.56
C ARG A 97 -32.22 -8.10 -28.63
N LYS A 98 -31.17 -7.59 -28.01
CA LYS A 98 -30.76 -6.18 -28.05
C LYS A 98 -29.30 -6.11 -28.46
N VAL A 99 -28.94 -5.08 -29.20
CA VAL A 99 -27.53 -4.80 -29.52
C VAL A 99 -27.11 -3.60 -28.68
N ILE A 100 -26.01 -3.76 -27.94
CA ILE A 100 -25.39 -2.70 -27.15
C ILE A 100 -24.01 -2.38 -27.71
N LEU A 101 -23.56 -1.15 -27.47
CA LEU A 101 -22.21 -0.71 -27.80
C LEU A 101 -21.39 -0.69 -26.52
N GLU A 102 -20.34 -1.49 -26.47
CA GLU A 102 -19.42 -1.59 -25.35
C GLU A 102 -18.03 -1.14 -25.77
N GLU A 103 -17.25 -0.57 -24.86
CA GLU A 103 -15.85 -0.21 -25.11
C GLU A 103 -15.04 -1.50 -25.35
N HIS A 104 -14.19 -1.48 -26.37
CA HIS A 104 -13.24 -2.54 -26.61
C HIS A 104 -12.07 -2.43 -25.61
N ILE A 105 -11.74 -3.55 -24.97
CA ILE A 105 -10.62 -3.65 -24.03
C ILE A 105 -9.77 -4.83 -24.45
N SER A 106 -8.49 -4.59 -24.74
CA SER A 106 -7.54 -5.64 -25.09
C SER A 106 -6.53 -5.86 -23.96
N LEU A 107 -6.03 -7.09 -23.86
CA LEU A 107 -5.02 -7.46 -22.88
C LEU A 107 -3.67 -7.56 -23.60
N VAL A 108 -2.75 -6.66 -23.24
CA VAL A 108 -1.46 -6.48 -23.92
C VAL A 108 -0.33 -6.91 -22.99
N LYS A 109 0.62 -7.70 -23.48
CA LYS A 109 1.83 -8.10 -22.75
C LYS A 109 3.06 -7.60 -23.50
N GLU A 110 4.08 -7.12 -22.80
CA GLU A 110 5.33 -6.70 -23.45
C GLU A 110 6.05 -7.92 -24.07
N PRO A 111 6.56 -7.81 -25.31
CA PRO A 111 7.32 -8.89 -25.93
C PRO A 111 8.65 -9.11 -25.18
N GLY A 112 8.85 -10.32 -24.64
CA GLY A 112 10.05 -10.71 -23.89
C GLY A 112 9.83 -11.08 -22.42
N SER A 113 8.59 -11.04 -21.93
CA SER A 113 8.20 -11.40 -20.55
C SER A 113 7.80 -12.89 -20.43
N GLY A 114 8.48 -13.79 -21.16
CA GLY A 114 8.19 -15.23 -21.21
C GLY A 114 9.44 -16.09 -21.16
#